data_AF-A0A2M8ETM8-F1
#
_entry.id   AF-A0A2M8ETM8-F1
#
_cell.length_a   1.000
_cell.length_b   1.000
_cell.length_c   1.000
_cell.angle_alpha   90.00
_cell.angle_beta   90.00
_cell.angle_gamma   90.00
#
_symmetry.space_group_name_H-M   'P 1'
#
loop_
_entity.id
_entity.type
_entity.pdbx_description
1 polymer ?
#
loop_
_entity_poly.entity_id
_entity_poly.type
_entity_poly.pdbx_seq_one_letter_code
_entity_poly.pdbx_strand_id
1 'polypeptide(L)'
;MQRGKKREREKQAKLEERKGGFKCTHCGGWVPLSEFIGTKHRNHCPSCLWSKHVDLEEPGDRKSTCQAGMKPIGLTFKQEGIDRYGSQRQGELIVIHWCTNANCGKISINRIAGDDNPETILRVFEESQALDPNLKKVLNNDNIRLLNTRDGEKQIRTQLFGK
;
A
#
# COMPACT_ATOMS: atom_id res chain seq x y z
N MET A 1 32.43 3.90 -27.06
CA MET A 1 31.76 4.74 -26.04
C MET A 1 30.41 4.19 -25.53
N GLN A 2 29.65 3.36 -26.27
CA GLN A 2 28.33 2.88 -25.81
C GLN A 2 28.37 1.79 -24.71
N ARG A 3 29.40 0.93 -24.70
CA ARG A 3 29.58 -0.14 -23.69
C ARG A 3 29.82 0.38 -22.26
N GLY A 4 30.48 1.53 -22.10
CA GLY A 4 30.76 2.12 -20.77
C GLY A 4 29.50 2.64 -20.08
N LYS A 5 28.69 3.42 -20.82
CA LYS A 5 27.42 3.98 -20.33
C LYS A 5 26.41 2.91 -19.92
N LYS A 6 26.37 1.76 -20.60
CA LYS A 6 25.50 0.63 -20.25
C LYS A 6 25.90 0.02 -18.90
N ARG A 7 27.20 -0.18 -18.68
CA ARG A 7 27.75 -0.82 -17.47
C ARG A 7 27.57 0.06 -16.22
N GLU A 8 27.63 1.39 -16.37
CA GLU A 8 27.34 2.34 -15.29
C GLU A 8 25.87 2.34 -14.89
N ARG A 9 24.95 2.35 -15.87
CA ARG A 9 23.51 2.25 -15.61
C ARG A 9 23.13 0.95 -14.88
N GLU A 10 23.72 -0.18 -15.26
CA GLU A 10 23.50 -1.47 -14.58
C GLU A 10 24.03 -1.47 -13.13
N LYS A 11 25.18 -0.83 -12.87
CA LYS A 11 25.71 -0.67 -11.51
C LYS A 11 24.80 0.21 -10.65
N GLN A 12 24.28 1.29 -11.21
CA GLN A 12 23.40 2.22 -10.50
C GLN A 12 22.05 1.59 -10.18
N ALA A 13 21.44 0.87 -11.11
CA ALA A 13 20.21 0.11 -10.87
C ALA A 13 20.40 -0.95 -9.76
N LYS A 14 21.52 -1.68 -9.76
CA LYS A 14 21.84 -2.63 -8.68
C LYS A 14 22.06 -1.96 -7.32
N LEU A 15 22.60 -0.75 -7.31
CA LEU A 15 22.76 0.03 -6.07
C LEU A 15 21.39 0.47 -5.53
N GLU A 16 20.51 0.97 -6.39
CA GLU A 16 19.14 1.33 -6.02
C GLU A 16 18.34 0.12 -5.55
N GLU A 17 18.49 -1.04 -6.20
CA GLU A 17 17.86 -2.29 -5.77
C GLU A 17 18.35 -2.75 -4.39
N ARG A 18 19.66 -2.65 -4.13
CA ARG A 18 20.24 -2.92 -2.80
C ARG A 18 19.75 -1.93 -1.74
N LYS A 19 19.46 -0.69 -2.14
CA LYS A 19 18.84 0.32 -1.28
C LYS A 19 17.34 0.10 -1.12
N GLY A 20 16.73 -0.89 -1.77
CA GLY A 20 15.31 -1.22 -1.63
C GLY A 20 14.40 -0.68 -2.73
N GLY A 21 14.96 -0.14 -3.81
CA GLY A 21 14.21 0.09 -5.04
C GLY A 21 13.80 -1.24 -5.68
N PHE A 22 12.67 -1.27 -6.39
CA PHE A 22 12.17 -2.50 -6.99
C PHE A 22 11.37 -2.24 -8.27
N LYS A 23 11.26 -3.26 -9.11
CA LYS A 23 10.33 -3.26 -10.24
C LYS A 23 8.97 -3.75 -9.77
N CYS A 24 7.91 -2.96 -10.00
CA CYS A 24 6.55 -3.37 -9.66
C CYS A 24 6.16 -4.62 -10.47
N THR A 25 5.67 -5.65 -9.79
CA THR A 25 5.25 -6.91 -10.41
C THR A 25 3.94 -6.78 -11.20
N HIS A 26 3.15 -5.72 -10.95
CA HIS A 26 1.88 -5.47 -11.62
C HIS A 26 2.05 -4.58 -12.86
N CYS A 27 2.53 -3.34 -12.71
CA CYS A 27 2.66 -2.40 -13.84
C CYS A 27 4.04 -2.41 -14.52
N GLY A 28 5.04 -3.09 -13.95
CA GLY A 28 6.40 -3.12 -14.48
C GLY A 28 7.21 -1.83 -14.27
N GLY A 29 6.63 -0.79 -13.66
CA GLY A 29 7.32 0.46 -13.37
C GLY A 29 8.46 0.29 -12.36
N TRP A 30 9.53 1.08 -12.52
CA TRP A 30 10.61 1.16 -11.54
C TRP A 30 10.17 2.03 -10.36
N VAL A 31 10.32 1.52 -9.15
CA VAL A 31 9.99 2.20 -7.91
C VAL A 31 11.30 2.47 -7.17
N PRO A 32 11.83 3.70 -7.20
CA PRO A 32 13.03 4.04 -6.46
C PRO A 32 12.73 4.05 -4.96
N LEU A 33 13.68 3.64 -4.14
CA LEU A 33 13.62 3.97 -2.72
C LEU A 33 13.93 5.46 -2.59
N SER A 34 13.00 6.23 -2.03
CA SER A 34 13.24 7.61 -1.64
C SER A 34 13.30 7.67 -0.12
N GLU A 35 14.41 8.18 0.43
CA GLU A 35 14.57 8.38 1.88
C GLU A 35 13.66 9.49 2.42
N PHE A 36 13.01 10.26 1.52
CA PHE A 36 12.18 11.42 1.85
C PHE A 36 10.68 11.12 1.93
N ILE A 37 10.25 9.86 1.77
CA ILE A 37 8.81 9.49 1.74
C ILE A 37 8.19 9.28 3.13
N GLY A 38 8.97 9.46 4.21
CA GLY A 38 8.47 9.37 5.58
C GLY A 38 8.10 7.95 6.04
N THR A 39 8.53 6.91 5.33
CA THR A 39 8.36 5.50 5.75
C THR A 39 9.66 4.73 5.57
N LYS A 40 10.07 3.93 6.58
CA LYS A 40 11.30 3.10 6.51
C LYS A 40 11.23 2.00 5.44
N HIS A 41 10.03 1.51 5.12
CA HIS A 41 9.84 0.40 4.19
C HIS A 41 8.65 0.70 3.27
N ARG A 42 8.93 1.03 2.00
CA ARG A 42 7.91 1.08 0.95
C ARG A 42 7.65 -0.33 0.44
N ASN A 43 6.39 -0.74 0.48
CA ASN A 43 5.96 -2.07 0.07
C ASN A 43 5.05 -2.06 -1.17
N HIS A 44 4.57 -0.90 -1.62
CA HIS A 44 3.75 -0.77 -2.84
C HIS A 44 4.29 0.25 -3.83
N CYS A 45 3.87 0.13 -5.08
CA CYS A 45 4.17 1.09 -6.14
C CYS A 45 3.35 2.38 -5.95
N PRO A 46 3.94 3.59 -5.99
CA PRO A 46 3.20 4.85 -5.83
C PRO A 46 2.15 5.08 -6.93
N SER A 47 2.40 4.53 -8.13
CA SER A 47 1.54 4.79 -9.30
C SER A 47 0.36 3.84 -9.40
N CYS A 48 0.47 2.60 -8.94
CA CYS A 48 -0.62 1.62 -9.06
C CYS A 48 -1.05 0.99 -7.73
N LEU A 49 -0.35 1.30 -6.64
CA LEU A 49 -0.58 0.81 -5.28
C LEU A 49 -0.49 -0.70 -5.11
N TRP A 50 -0.07 -1.46 -6.11
CA TRP A 50 0.20 -2.89 -5.94
C TRP A 50 1.45 -3.12 -5.11
N SER A 51 1.35 -4.11 -4.23
CA SER A 51 2.42 -4.59 -3.37
C SER A 51 2.85 -6.00 -3.78
N LYS A 52 3.90 -6.53 -3.15
CA LYS A 52 4.34 -7.92 -3.26
C LYS A 52 4.32 -8.55 -1.88
N HIS A 53 3.77 -9.76 -1.78
CA HIS A 53 3.73 -10.50 -0.53
C HIS A 53 5.14 -11.03 -0.21
N VAL A 54 5.90 -10.22 0.51
CA VAL A 54 7.27 -10.57 0.96
C VAL A 54 7.33 -10.86 2.46
N ASP A 55 6.39 -10.36 3.26
CA ASP A 55 6.42 -10.49 4.72
C ASP A 55 5.60 -11.68 5.23
N LEU A 56 6.19 -12.57 6.04
CA LEU A 56 5.56 -13.80 6.54
C LEU A 56 4.75 -13.57 7.82
N GLU A 57 5.39 -13.07 8.88
CA GLU A 57 4.78 -12.86 10.19
C GLU A 57 4.83 -11.38 10.58
N GLU A 58 6.00 -10.75 10.46
CA GLU A 58 6.22 -9.37 10.87
C GLU A 58 6.43 -8.44 9.67
N PRO A 59 5.91 -7.19 9.70
CA PRO A 59 6.20 -6.20 8.67
C PRO A 59 7.71 -6.00 8.51
N GLY A 60 8.23 -6.24 7.31
CA GLY A 60 9.64 -6.12 6.98
C GLY A 60 10.50 -7.37 7.25
N ASP A 61 9.95 -8.49 7.72
CA ASP A 61 10.72 -9.74 7.89
C ASP A 61 11.22 -10.32 6.56
N ARG A 62 10.52 -10.02 5.45
CA ARG A 62 10.79 -10.50 4.09
C ARG A 62 10.96 -12.03 3.97
N LYS A 63 10.28 -12.81 4.83
CA LYS A 63 10.41 -14.28 4.90
C LYS A 63 9.37 -15.05 4.08
N SER A 64 8.41 -14.36 3.44
CA SER A 64 7.31 -15.02 2.74
C SER A 64 7.77 -15.71 1.46
N THR A 65 7.46 -17.01 1.35
CA THR A 65 7.68 -17.81 0.14
C THR A 65 6.60 -17.58 -0.92
N CYS A 66 5.48 -16.92 -0.57
CA CYS A 66 4.35 -16.69 -1.46
C CYS A 66 4.75 -15.81 -2.65
N GLN A 67 5.40 -14.68 -2.39
CA GLN A 67 5.92 -13.74 -3.39
C GLN A 67 4.91 -13.23 -4.43
N ALA A 68 3.62 -13.54 -4.27
CA ALA A 68 2.57 -13.13 -5.19
C ALA A 68 2.29 -11.62 -5.07
N GLY A 69 1.67 -11.06 -6.10
CA GLY A 69 1.19 -9.68 -6.05
C GLY A 69 0.11 -9.53 -4.97
N MET A 70 0.12 -8.40 -4.27
CA MET A 70 -0.96 -7.99 -3.39
C MET A 70 -1.73 -6.84 -4.02
N LYS A 71 -3.01 -7.08 -4.29
CA LYS A 71 -3.92 -6.12 -4.91
C LYS A 71 -4.40 -5.11 -3.86
N PRO A 72 -4.41 -3.80 -4.13
CA PRO A 72 -5.10 -2.84 -3.29
C PRO A 72 -6.62 -3.06 -3.44
N ILE A 73 -7.30 -3.35 -2.33
CA ILE A 73 -8.73 -3.72 -2.31
C ILE A 73 -9.61 -2.71 -1.60
N GLY A 74 -9.04 -1.70 -0.96
CA GLY A 74 -9.78 -0.67 -0.26
C GLY A 74 -8.92 0.17 0.66
N LEU A 75 -9.56 1.05 1.41
CA LEU A 75 -8.93 1.94 2.38
C LEU A 75 -9.53 1.73 3.78
N THR A 76 -8.74 1.99 4.81
CA THR A 76 -9.16 2.08 6.21
C THR A 76 -8.55 3.32 6.84
N PHE A 77 -9.17 3.84 7.89
CA PHE A 77 -8.43 4.72 8.82
C PHE A 77 -7.68 3.86 9.83
N LYS A 78 -6.48 4.30 10.19
CA LYS A 78 -5.79 3.76 11.35
C LYS A 78 -6.66 3.99 12.58
N GLN A 79 -6.84 2.96 13.40
CA GLN A 79 -7.54 3.12 14.67
C GLN A 79 -6.64 3.89 15.63
N GLU A 80 -6.84 5.20 15.70
CA GLU A 80 -6.29 6.02 16.75
C GLU A 80 -7.21 5.93 17.97
N GLY A 81 -6.62 5.90 19.17
CA GLY A 81 -7.37 5.77 20.41
C GLY A 81 -8.37 6.90 20.64
N ILE A 82 -9.08 6.83 21.75
CA ILE A 82 -10.00 7.88 22.17
C ILE A 82 -9.19 9.05 22.71
N ASP A 83 -9.55 10.28 22.35
CA ASP A 83 -8.96 11.47 22.95
C ASP A 83 -9.40 11.66 24.41
N ARG A 84 -8.80 12.63 25.09
CA ARG A 84 -9.11 12.93 26.51
C ARG A 84 -10.55 13.39 26.74
N TYR A 85 -11.33 13.64 25.68
CA TYR A 85 -12.71 14.10 25.72
C TYR A 85 -13.71 13.01 25.32
N GLY A 86 -13.27 11.78 25.12
CA GLY A 86 -14.14 10.67 24.75
C GLY A 86 -14.42 10.55 23.24
N SER A 87 -13.79 11.37 22.41
CA SER A 87 -13.98 11.35 20.94
C SER A 87 -12.91 10.48 20.26
N GLN A 88 -13.32 9.71 19.26
CA GLN A 88 -12.39 8.87 18.50
C GLN A 88 -11.46 9.76 17.68
N ARG A 89 -10.14 9.58 17.84
CA ARG A 89 -9.16 10.37 17.08
C ARG A 89 -9.20 9.99 15.61
N GLN A 90 -9.07 11.00 14.76
CA GLN A 90 -8.94 10.76 13.33
C GLN A 90 -7.58 10.13 13.05
N GLY A 91 -7.59 8.94 12.46
CA GLY A 91 -6.39 8.25 12.03
C GLY A 91 -5.91 8.66 10.64
N GLU A 92 -4.67 8.28 10.36
CA GLU A 92 -4.12 8.35 9.02
C GLU A 92 -4.86 7.40 8.07
N LEU A 93 -4.98 7.80 6.80
CA LEU A 93 -5.49 6.95 5.74
C LEU A 93 -4.49 5.83 5.42
N ILE A 94 -4.98 4.60 5.36
CA ILE A 94 -4.20 3.37 5.18
C ILE A 94 -4.80 2.59 4.00
N VAL A 95 -3.96 2.03 3.14
CA VAL A 95 -4.39 1.16 2.05
C VAL A 95 -4.44 -0.30 2.53
N ILE A 96 -5.47 -1.02 2.10
CA ILE A 96 -5.67 -2.45 2.37
C ILE A 96 -5.25 -3.23 1.13
N HIS A 97 -4.41 -4.24 1.34
CA HIS A 97 -3.91 -5.14 0.32
C HIS A 97 -4.38 -6.56 0.57
N TRP A 98 -4.70 -7.28 -0.51
CA TRP A 98 -5.05 -8.70 -0.48
C TRP A 98 -4.12 -9.50 -1.40
N CYS A 99 -3.57 -10.59 -0.89
CA CYS A 99 -2.71 -11.47 -1.64
C CYS A 99 -3.50 -12.23 -2.71
N THR A 100 -3.12 -12.05 -3.98
CA THR A 100 -3.80 -12.66 -5.13
C THR A 100 -3.60 -14.17 -5.26
N ASN A 101 -2.69 -14.76 -4.48
CA ASN A 101 -2.51 -16.20 -4.46
C ASN A 101 -3.66 -16.86 -3.69
N ALA A 102 -4.44 -17.70 -4.39
CA ALA A 102 -5.59 -18.41 -3.86
C ALA A 102 -5.25 -19.31 -2.65
N ASN A 103 -4.03 -19.85 -2.59
CA ASN A 103 -3.57 -20.68 -1.47
C ASN A 103 -3.07 -19.87 -0.27
N CYS A 104 -3.06 -18.53 -0.38
CA CYS A 104 -2.55 -17.64 0.65
C CYS A 104 -3.63 -16.69 1.18
N GLY A 105 -4.22 -15.87 0.31
CA GLY A 105 -5.32 -14.94 0.67
C GLY A 105 -5.01 -13.91 1.76
N LYS A 106 -3.76 -13.78 2.21
CA LYS A 106 -3.36 -12.89 3.32
C LYS A 106 -3.74 -11.43 3.04
N ILE A 107 -4.28 -10.77 4.05
CA ILE A 107 -4.54 -9.34 4.05
C ILE A 107 -3.39 -8.61 4.76
N SER A 108 -3.02 -7.45 4.24
CA SER A 108 -2.07 -6.55 4.85
C SER A 108 -2.58 -5.12 4.74
N ILE A 109 -2.16 -4.26 5.68
CA ILE A 109 -2.48 -2.85 5.66
C ILE A 109 -1.19 -2.04 5.64
N ASN A 110 -1.12 -1.06 4.76
CA ASN A 110 0.10 -0.30 4.50
C ASN A 110 -0.19 1.19 4.54
N ARG A 111 0.71 1.95 5.16
CA ARG A 111 0.62 3.41 5.20
C ARG A 111 0.74 3.98 3.78
N ILE A 112 -0.09 4.97 3.46
CA ILE A 112 0.03 5.76 2.23
C ILE A 112 1.21 6.73 2.38
N ALA A 113 2.09 6.76 1.39
CA ALA A 113 3.24 7.66 1.32
C ALA A 113 2.88 8.98 0.62
N GLY A 114 3.65 10.04 0.88
CA GLY A 114 3.35 11.37 0.35
C GLY A 114 3.47 11.53 -1.18
N ASP A 115 4.17 10.62 -1.85
CA ASP A 115 4.33 10.58 -3.31
C ASP A 115 3.42 9.52 -3.98
N ASP A 116 2.54 8.88 -3.22
CA ASP A 116 1.52 8.01 -3.81
C ASP A 116 0.50 8.83 -4.59
N ASN A 117 0.08 8.31 -5.75
CA ASN A 117 -0.82 9.05 -6.63
C ASN A 117 -2.24 9.15 -6.02
N PRO A 118 -2.74 10.37 -5.70
CA PRO A 118 -4.00 10.55 -4.99
C PRO A 118 -5.22 10.10 -5.82
N GLU A 119 -5.18 10.25 -7.14
CA GLU A 119 -6.25 9.77 -8.03
C GLU A 119 -6.36 8.24 -8.00
N THR A 120 -5.23 7.54 -7.92
CA THR A 120 -5.18 6.08 -7.83
C THR A 120 -5.72 5.60 -6.48
N ILE A 121 -5.42 6.32 -5.39
CA ILE A 121 -5.98 6.03 -4.06
C ILE A 121 -7.51 6.18 -4.09
N LEU A 122 -8.01 7.26 -4.71
CA LEU A 122 -9.44 7.50 -4.83
C LEU A 122 -10.14 6.43 -5.66
N ARG A 123 -9.53 5.99 -6.77
CA ARG A 123 -10.05 4.88 -7.58
C ARG A 123 -10.13 3.58 -6.78
N VAL A 124 -9.13 3.25 -5.97
CA VAL A 124 -9.18 2.06 -5.09
C VAL A 124 -10.35 2.14 -4.12
N PHE A 125 -10.62 3.32 -3.57
CA PHE A 125 -11.79 3.54 -2.71
C PHE A 125 -13.11 3.32 -3.44
N GLU A 126 -13.26 3.87 -4.65
CA GLU A 126 -14.46 3.72 -5.47
C GLU A 126 -14.70 2.25 -5.84
N GLU A 127 -13.67 1.55 -6.32
CA GLU A 127 -13.75 0.12 -6.65
C GLU A 127 -14.08 -0.74 -5.43
N SER A 128 -13.58 -0.38 -4.24
CA SER A 128 -13.85 -1.12 -3.00
C SER A 128 -15.32 -1.12 -2.56
N GLN A 129 -16.14 -0.21 -3.09
CA GLN A 129 -17.58 -0.19 -2.77
C GLN A 129 -18.27 -1.46 -3.29
N ALA A 130 -17.83 -1.96 -4.44
CA ALA A 130 -18.30 -3.19 -5.08
C ALA A 130 -17.56 -4.46 -4.62
N LEU A 131 -16.77 -4.39 -3.53
CA LEU A 131 -16.00 -5.54 -3.03
C LEU A 131 -16.91 -6.69 -2.59
N ASP A 132 -16.45 -7.92 -2.84
CA ASP A 132 -17.15 -9.16 -2.49
C ASP A 132 -17.59 -9.18 -1.00
N PRO A 133 -18.85 -9.53 -0.70
CA PRO A 133 -19.36 -9.55 0.68
C PRO A 133 -18.59 -10.49 1.61
N ASN A 134 -18.05 -11.61 1.12
CA ASN A 134 -17.25 -12.52 1.93
C ASN A 134 -15.91 -11.87 2.31
N LEU A 135 -15.28 -11.14 1.39
CA LEU A 135 -14.04 -10.43 1.69
C LEU A 135 -14.28 -9.30 2.71
N LYS A 136 -15.42 -8.61 2.63
CA LYS A 136 -15.84 -7.64 3.67
C LYS A 136 -15.97 -8.30 5.05
N LYS A 137 -16.48 -9.53 5.13
CA LYS A 137 -16.54 -10.28 6.40
C LYS A 137 -15.16 -10.62 6.93
N VAL A 138 -14.24 -11.06 6.06
CA VAL A 138 -12.85 -11.35 6.47
C VAL A 138 -12.19 -10.10 7.03
N LEU A 139 -12.32 -8.95 6.36
CA LEU A 139 -11.77 -7.68 6.85
C LEU A 139 -12.31 -7.31 8.24
N ASN A 140 -13.61 -7.47 8.46
CA ASN A 140 -14.22 -7.20 9.76
C ASN A 140 -13.71 -8.15 10.85
N ASN A 141 -13.50 -9.44 10.53
CA ASN A 141 -12.93 -10.41 11.47
C ASN A 141 -11.49 -10.03 11.87
N ASP A 142 -10.74 -9.44 10.94
CA ASP A 142 -9.38 -8.92 11.18
C ASP A 142 -9.39 -7.52 11.84
N ASN A 143 -10.56 -7.03 12.29
CA ASN A 143 -10.76 -5.68 12.85
C ASN A 143 -10.38 -4.53 11.89
N ILE A 144 -10.38 -4.79 10.58
CA ILE A 144 -10.12 -3.79 9.54
C ILE A 144 -11.45 -3.23 9.06
N ARG A 145 -11.74 -1.98 9.43
CA ARG A 145 -12.96 -1.28 8.99
C ARG A 145 -12.77 -0.69 7.60
N LEU A 146 -13.28 -1.38 6.59
CA LEU A 146 -13.31 -0.87 5.21
C LEU A 146 -14.11 0.44 5.12
N LEU A 147 -13.51 1.48 4.54
CA LEU A 147 -14.18 2.76 4.30
C LEU A 147 -15.24 2.63 3.21
N ASN A 148 -16.39 3.25 3.47
CA ASN A 148 -17.49 3.36 2.53
C ASN A 148 -17.85 4.83 2.27
N THR A 149 -18.67 5.07 1.26
CA THR A 149 -19.12 6.42 0.86
C THR A 149 -19.83 7.19 1.97
N ARG A 150 -20.47 6.51 2.92
CA ARG A 150 -21.16 7.18 4.05
C ARG A 150 -20.19 7.63 5.14
N ASP A 151 -19.14 6.85 5.37
CA ASP A 151 -18.28 7.00 6.53
C ASP A 151 -17.05 7.90 6.29
N GLY A 152 -16.61 8.07 5.05
CA GLY A 152 -15.23 8.58 4.83
C GLY A 152 -14.95 9.42 3.60
N GLU A 153 -15.87 9.61 2.64
CA GLU A 153 -15.51 10.28 1.37
C GLU A 153 -14.96 11.70 1.58
N LYS A 154 -15.65 12.51 2.39
CA LYS A 154 -15.19 13.87 2.71
C LYS A 154 -13.80 13.85 3.36
N GLN A 155 -13.58 12.94 4.30
CA GLN A 155 -12.31 12.83 5.03
C GLN A 155 -11.16 12.34 4.15
N ILE A 156 -11.43 11.38 3.25
CA ILE A 156 -10.46 10.92 2.24
C ILE A 156 -10.05 12.10 1.37
N ARG A 157 -11.02 12.87 0.85
CA ARG A 157 -10.73 14.04 0.00
C ARG A 157 -9.92 15.11 0.75
N THR A 158 -10.22 15.37 2.01
CA THR A 158 -9.43 16.30 2.83
C THR A 158 -8.00 15.83 3.03
N GLN A 159 -7.76 14.54 3.34
CA GLN A 159 -6.40 14.03 3.53
C GLN A 159 -5.61 13.93 2.20
N LEU A 160 -6.28 13.65 1.08
CA LEU A 160 -5.61 13.52 -0.23
C LEU A 160 -5.35 14.86 -0.93
N PHE A 161 -6.27 15.83 -0.80
CA PHE A 161 -6.23 17.07 -1.57
C PHE A 161 -6.18 18.35 -0.73
N GLY A 162 -6.27 18.24 0.60
CA GLY A 162 -6.30 19.40 1.51
C GLY A 162 -7.57 20.25 1.40
N LYS A 163 -8.66 19.71 0.86
CA LYS A 163 -9.95 20.40 0.64
C LYS A 163 -11.01 20.05 1.67
#